data_AF-A0A317LSF8-F1
#
_entry.id   AF-A0A317LSF8-F1
#
_cell.length_a   1.000
_cell.length_b   1.000
_cell.length_c   1.000
_cell.angle_alpha   90.00
_cell.angle_beta   90.00
_cell.angle_gamma   90.00
#
_symmetry.space_group_name_H-M   'P 1'
#
loop_
_entity.id
_entity.type
_entity.pdbx_description
1 polymer ?
#
loop_
_entity_poly.entity_id
_entity_poly.type
_entity_poly.pdbx_seq_one_letter_code
_entity_poly.pdbx_strand_id
1 'polypeptide(L)'
;MAPEPTRTRPLVDALIAGVVLAVELLDAYGSLDGEPLNPVAGWNTAQHTDPWAFVLVVVGCGALYWRRTHPVVTLAITTVAYSAFVLRDFELGMFLAPMVALYTAAALGRSRALALLAVLACTSASAWWLYTRASDIADPGVAVLAWIAFGAVILAFFVGSYVAGELVRCHRLLSSYGHVRTVPQPTRLETDGRATREAAPRERGGDA
;
A
#
# COMPACT_ATOMS: atom_id res chain seq x y z
N MET A 1 -26.17 5.09 -21.14
CA MET A 1 -26.38 4.71 -19.73
C MET A 1 -25.07 4.97 -19.01
N ALA A 2 -24.98 6.06 -18.23
CA ALA A 2 -23.75 6.39 -17.53
C ALA A 2 -23.51 5.33 -16.43
N PRO A 3 -22.28 4.82 -16.25
CA PRO A 3 -21.99 3.88 -15.17
C PRO A 3 -22.35 4.55 -13.85
N GLU A 4 -23.22 3.88 -13.09
CA GLU A 4 -23.59 4.30 -11.74
C GLU A 4 -22.29 4.48 -10.93
N PRO A 5 -22.08 5.65 -10.28
CA PRO A 5 -20.86 5.89 -9.52
C PRO A 5 -20.75 4.79 -8.47
N THR A 6 -19.75 3.93 -8.64
CA THR A 6 -19.46 2.85 -7.71
C THR A 6 -19.20 3.51 -6.37
N ARG A 7 -20.20 3.41 -5.48
CA ARG A 7 -20.16 3.92 -4.12
C ARG A 7 -18.92 3.30 -3.49
N THR A 8 -17.83 4.06 -3.44
CA THR A 8 -16.64 3.72 -2.65
C THR A 8 -17.16 3.34 -1.28
N ARG A 9 -16.70 2.21 -0.72
CA ARG A 9 -17.19 1.74 0.59
C ARG A 9 -16.42 2.52 1.66
N PRO A 10 -16.87 3.70 2.14
CA PRO A 10 -16.11 4.49 3.11
C PRO A 10 -15.87 3.69 4.40
N LEU A 11 -16.78 2.75 4.72
CA LEU A 11 -16.68 1.88 5.86
C LEU A 11 -15.44 0.98 5.83
N VAL A 12 -15.03 0.49 4.65
CA VAL A 12 -13.83 -0.37 4.54
C VAL A 12 -12.55 0.45 4.73
N ASP A 13 -12.53 1.69 4.23
CA ASP A 13 -11.39 2.58 4.41
C ASP A 13 -11.27 3.05 5.86
N ALA A 14 -12.40 3.41 6.49
CA ALA A 14 -12.48 3.72 7.91
C ALA A 14 -12.06 2.53 8.79
N LEU A 15 -12.51 1.31 8.47
CA LEU A 15 -12.13 0.10 9.21
C LEU A 15 -10.63 -0.15 9.15
N ILE A 16 -10.03 -0.07 7.95
CA ILE A 16 -8.58 -0.30 7.83
C ILE A 16 -7.79 0.81 8.53
N ALA A 17 -8.17 2.08 8.38
CA ALA A 17 -7.53 3.17 9.10
C ALA A 17 -7.67 2.99 10.62
N GLY A 18 -8.84 2.59 11.11
CA GLY A 18 -9.10 2.35 12.53
C GLY A 18 -8.32 1.17 13.10
N VAL A 19 -8.23 0.04 12.38
CA VAL A 19 -7.44 -1.12 12.80
C VAL A 19 -5.94 -0.79 12.82
N VAL A 20 -5.44 -0.13 11.77
CA VAL A 20 -4.03 0.29 11.72
C VAL A 20 -3.74 1.27 12.86
N LEU A 21 -4.59 2.28 13.07
CA LEU A 21 -4.44 3.22 14.18
C LEU A 21 -4.43 2.51 15.54
N ALA A 22 -5.34 1.55 15.76
CA ALA A 22 -5.41 0.84 17.04
C ALA A 22 -4.16 0.00 17.32
N VAL A 23 -3.65 -0.71 16.30
CA VAL A 23 -2.42 -1.51 16.43
C VAL A 23 -1.22 -0.60 16.71
N GLU A 24 -1.06 0.45 15.92
CA GLU A 24 0.08 1.38 16.04
C GLU A 24 0.05 2.19 17.35
N LEU A 25 -1.14 2.56 17.85
CA LEU A 25 -1.29 3.17 19.16
C LEU A 25 -1.00 2.18 20.30
N LEU A 26 -1.36 0.91 20.15
CA LEU A 26 -1.05 -0.12 21.14
C LEU A 26 0.46 -0.36 21.21
N ASP A 27 1.13 -0.40 20.06
CA ASP A 27 2.59 -0.51 19.96
C ASP A 27 3.29 0.72 20.58
N ALA A 28 2.82 1.93 20.24
CA ALA A 28 3.34 3.17 20.84
C ALA A 28 3.09 3.22 22.36
N TYR A 29 1.91 2.79 22.82
CA TYR A 29 1.59 2.71 24.25
C TYR A 29 2.48 1.69 24.98
N GLY A 30 2.72 0.52 24.38
CA GLY A 30 3.60 -0.50 24.95
C GLY A 30 5.05 -0.04 25.12
N SER A 31 5.47 0.96 24.34
CA SER A 31 6.80 1.57 24.45
C SER A 31 6.92 2.67 25.52
N LEU A 32 5.84 3.03 26.23
CA LEU A 32 5.85 4.09 27.24
C LEU A 32 6.81 3.78 28.39
N ASP A 33 6.80 2.55 28.89
CA ASP A 33 7.62 2.17 30.04
C ASP A 33 9.11 2.02 29.67
N GLY A 34 9.45 2.13 28.38
CA GLY A 34 10.82 2.10 27.91
C GLY A 34 11.56 0.79 28.20
N GLU A 35 10.86 -0.27 28.59
CA GLU A 35 11.41 -1.63 28.60
C GLU A 35 11.53 -2.07 27.14
N PRO A 36 12.72 -1.95 26.53
CA PRO A 36 12.85 -2.21 25.11
C PRO A 36 12.64 -3.69 24.88
N LEU A 37 12.22 -4.06 23.66
CA LEU A 37 12.70 -5.32 23.11
C LEU A 37 14.22 -5.19 23.01
N ASN A 38 14.93 -5.50 24.09
CA ASN A 38 16.38 -5.46 24.16
C ASN A 38 16.89 -6.88 23.91
N PRO A 39 17.08 -7.28 22.65
CA PRO A 39 17.48 -8.65 22.35
C PRO A 39 18.90 -8.95 22.84
N VAL A 40 19.76 -7.92 23.01
CA VAL A 40 21.20 -8.08 23.26
C VAL A 40 21.79 -6.91 24.05
N ALA A 41 22.72 -7.22 24.96
CA ALA A 41 23.45 -6.20 25.72
C ALA A 41 24.15 -5.19 24.79
N GLY A 42 24.00 -3.89 25.09
CA GLY A 42 24.53 -2.80 24.26
C GLY A 42 23.55 -2.27 23.21
N TRP A 43 22.37 -2.87 23.06
CA TRP A 43 21.27 -2.23 22.32
C TRP A 43 20.81 -0.99 23.10
N ASN A 44 21.04 0.19 22.53
CA ASN A 44 20.72 1.47 23.17
C ASN A 44 19.23 1.53 23.49
N THR A 45 18.85 2.08 24.65
CA THR A 45 17.44 2.24 25.03
C THR A 45 16.81 3.32 24.16
N ALA A 46 15.64 3.07 23.58
CA ALA A 46 14.89 4.12 22.89
C ALA A 46 14.65 5.32 23.79
N GLN A 47 14.48 6.48 23.15
CA GLN A 47 13.94 7.63 23.85
C GLN A 47 12.58 7.27 24.45
N HIS A 48 12.34 7.75 25.66
CA HIS A 48 11.04 7.65 26.30
C HIS A 48 9.96 8.24 25.37
N THR A 49 8.91 7.46 25.13
CA THR A 49 7.83 7.83 24.21
C THR A 49 7.13 9.10 24.70
N ASP A 50 7.29 10.18 23.95
CA ASP A 50 6.71 11.48 24.25
C ASP A 50 5.30 11.64 23.62
N PRO A 51 4.55 12.70 23.96
CA PRO A 51 3.26 12.97 23.32
C PRO A 51 3.34 13.17 21.80
N TRP A 52 4.51 13.53 21.25
CA TRP A 52 4.68 13.70 19.81
C TRP A 52 4.65 12.38 19.06
N ALA A 53 5.13 11.29 19.65
CA ALA A 53 5.00 9.95 19.09
C ALA A 53 3.53 9.65 18.76
N PHE A 54 2.62 9.84 19.73
CA PHE A 54 1.19 9.62 19.53
C PHE A 54 0.58 10.54 18.48
N VAL A 55 0.97 11.82 18.45
CA VAL A 55 0.51 12.76 17.43
C VAL A 55 0.91 12.28 16.03
N LEU A 56 2.15 11.86 15.85
CA LEU A 56 2.62 11.33 14.57
C LEU A 56 1.82 10.07 14.18
N VAL A 57 1.53 9.17 15.13
CA VAL A 57 0.73 7.95 14.90
C VAL A 57 -0.67 8.30 14.42
N VAL A 58 -1.35 9.20 15.13
CA VAL A 58 -2.70 9.66 14.76
C VAL A 58 -2.71 10.32 13.39
N VAL A 59 -1.71 11.17 13.09
CA VAL A 59 -1.61 11.86 11.79
C VAL A 59 -1.34 10.87 10.65
N GLY A 60 -0.37 9.97 10.81
CA GLY A 60 0.00 8.97 9.81
C GLY A 60 -1.14 8.00 9.52
N CYS A 61 -1.75 7.43 10.57
CA CYS A 61 -2.85 6.49 10.41
C CYS A 61 -4.15 7.19 9.97
N GLY A 62 -4.43 8.38 10.48
CA GLY A 62 -5.60 9.18 10.10
C GLY A 62 -5.61 9.53 8.61
N ALA A 63 -4.45 9.77 8.01
CA ALA A 63 -4.31 10.00 6.58
C ALA A 63 -4.85 8.85 5.72
N LEU A 64 -4.81 7.60 6.23
CA LEU A 64 -5.30 6.41 5.50
C LEU A 64 -6.80 6.48 5.20
N TYR A 65 -7.57 7.27 5.95
CA TYR A 65 -8.99 7.51 5.66
C TYR A 65 -9.21 8.04 4.24
N TRP A 66 -8.27 8.86 3.73
CA TRP A 66 -8.33 9.45 2.39
C TRP A 66 -7.53 8.69 1.32
N ARG A 67 -7.03 7.48 1.62
CA ARG A 67 -6.12 6.76 0.71
C ARG A 67 -6.67 6.50 -0.69
N ARG A 68 -7.99 6.40 -0.85
CA ARG A 68 -8.64 6.14 -2.16
C ARG A 68 -8.93 7.41 -2.94
N THR A 69 -9.24 8.51 -2.25
CA THR A 69 -9.54 9.81 -2.88
C THR A 69 -8.26 10.59 -3.18
N HIS A 70 -7.29 10.56 -2.26
CA HIS A 70 -6.02 11.28 -2.35
C HIS A 70 -4.82 10.35 -2.04
N PRO A 71 -4.55 9.32 -2.87
CA PRO A 71 -3.49 8.34 -2.60
C PRO A 71 -2.10 8.96 -2.49
N VAL A 72 -1.80 9.99 -3.28
CA VAL A 72 -0.50 10.68 -3.26
C VAL A 72 -0.31 11.48 -1.98
N VAL A 73 -1.34 12.23 -1.56
CA VAL A 73 -1.30 13.03 -0.32
C VAL A 73 -1.19 12.10 0.88
N THR A 74 -1.96 11.01 0.89
CA THR A 74 -1.89 9.99 1.94
C THR A 74 -0.48 9.41 2.05
N LEU A 75 0.10 8.99 0.92
CA LEU A 75 1.45 8.47 0.87
C LEU A 75 2.48 9.47 1.39
N ALA A 76 2.38 10.74 0.99
CA ALA A 76 3.28 11.78 1.46
C ALA A 76 3.18 11.98 2.98
N ILE A 77 1.95 12.10 3.52
CA ILE A 77 1.73 12.29 4.96
C ILE A 77 2.26 11.09 5.76
N THR A 78 1.93 9.86 5.36
CA THR A 78 2.39 8.67 6.08
C THR A 78 3.91 8.50 6.02
N THR A 79 4.53 8.85 4.89
CA THR A 79 5.99 8.79 4.73
C THR A 79 6.68 9.83 5.61
N VAL A 80 6.20 11.08 5.61
CA VAL A 80 6.78 12.15 6.44
C VAL A 80 6.59 11.85 7.93
N ALA A 81 5.39 11.41 8.33
CA ALA A 81 5.13 11.02 9.72
C ALA A 81 6.07 9.89 10.14
N TYR A 82 6.19 8.83 9.32
CA TYR A 82 7.07 7.69 9.57
C TYR A 82 8.54 8.10 9.68
N SER A 83 9.06 8.87 8.73
CA SER A 83 10.45 9.33 8.78
C SER A 83 10.69 10.21 10.00
N ALA A 84 9.76 11.09 10.37
CA ALA A 84 9.89 11.91 11.58
C ALA A 84 9.86 11.06 12.86
N PHE A 85 9.03 10.01 12.89
CA PHE A 85 8.92 9.08 14.02
C PHE A 85 10.24 8.32 14.23
N VAL A 86 10.77 7.75 13.15
CA VAL A 86 12.03 6.98 13.18
C VAL A 86 13.24 7.87 13.46
N LEU A 87 13.31 9.07 12.87
CA LEU A 87 14.42 10.00 13.12
C LEU A 87 14.42 10.60 14.53
N ARG A 88 13.30 10.53 15.25
CA ARG A 88 13.22 10.85 16.69
C ARG A 88 13.49 9.66 17.60
N ASP A 89 13.87 8.52 17.03
CA ASP A 89 14.26 7.33 17.76
C ASP A 89 13.15 6.73 18.64
N PHE A 90 11.89 6.88 18.19
CA PHE A 90 10.76 6.16 18.78
C PHE A 90 10.75 4.70 18.29
N GLU A 91 10.48 3.76 19.21
CA GLU A 91 10.84 2.35 19.01
C GLU A 91 9.83 1.55 18.18
N LEU A 92 8.52 1.73 18.40
CA LEU A 92 7.46 0.92 17.77
C LEU A 92 6.21 1.77 17.50
N GLY A 93 5.48 1.46 16.41
CA GLY A 93 4.14 2.02 16.18
C GLY A 93 3.93 2.88 14.94
N MET A 94 4.72 2.75 13.85
CA MET A 94 4.41 3.49 12.61
C MET A 94 4.69 2.76 11.29
N PHE A 95 4.93 1.46 11.30
CA PHE A 95 5.33 0.76 10.07
C PHE A 95 4.14 0.43 9.15
N LEU A 96 2.96 0.14 9.71
CA LEU A 96 1.78 -0.28 8.96
C LEU A 96 1.18 0.86 8.14
N ALA A 97 1.18 2.09 8.66
CA ALA A 97 0.63 3.24 7.94
C ALA A 97 1.27 3.50 6.56
N PRO A 98 2.61 3.68 6.44
CA PRO A 98 3.27 3.82 5.15
C PRO A 98 3.20 2.55 4.30
N MET A 99 3.18 1.34 4.89
CA MET A 99 2.96 0.10 4.13
C MET A 99 1.63 0.09 3.39
N VAL A 100 0.53 0.39 4.10
CA VAL A 100 -0.81 0.44 3.51
C VAL A 100 -0.92 1.55 2.45
N ALA A 101 -0.29 2.70 2.70
CA ALA A 101 -0.27 3.80 1.74
C ALA A 101 0.52 3.44 0.46
N LEU A 102 1.70 2.81 0.60
CA LEU A 102 2.52 2.31 -0.51
C LEU A 102 1.77 1.29 -1.35
N TYR A 103 1.22 0.26 -0.70
CA TYR A 103 0.40 -0.75 -1.36
C TYR A 103 -0.74 -0.10 -2.14
N THR A 104 -1.46 0.85 -1.52
CA THR A 104 -2.62 1.51 -2.14
C THR A 104 -2.20 2.36 -3.34
N ALA A 105 -1.13 3.16 -3.21
CA ALA A 105 -0.62 4.01 -4.28
C ALA A 105 -0.14 3.20 -5.49
N ALA A 106 0.62 2.13 -5.24
CA ALA A 106 1.09 1.18 -6.25
C ALA A 106 -0.09 0.46 -6.94
N ALA A 107 -1.03 -0.06 -6.15
CA ALA A 107 -2.20 -0.75 -6.67
C ALA A 107 -3.04 0.16 -7.57
N LEU A 108 -3.29 1.42 -7.16
CA LEU A 108 -4.09 2.38 -7.93
C LEU A 108 -3.37 2.97 -9.14
N GLY A 109 -2.04 2.79 -9.26
CA GLY A 109 -1.26 3.20 -10.43
C GLY A 109 -1.14 4.71 -10.66
N ARG A 110 -1.45 5.54 -9.65
CA ARG A 110 -1.50 7.01 -9.80
C ARG A 110 -0.13 7.68 -9.94
N SER A 111 0.92 7.14 -9.33
CA SER A 111 2.28 7.70 -9.41
C SER A 111 3.35 6.69 -8.98
N ARG A 112 4.04 6.07 -9.96
CA ARG A 112 5.14 5.14 -9.69
C ARG A 112 6.35 5.85 -9.09
N ALA A 113 6.71 7.02 -9.61
CA ALA A 113 7.86 7.78 -9.15
C ALA A 113 7.73 8.18 -7.67
N LEU A 114 6.56 8.69 -7.25
CA LEU A 114 6.36 9.05 -5.84
C LEU A 114 6.31 7.83 -4.93
N ALA A 115 5.76 6.70 -5.39
CA ALA A 115 5.80 5.45 -4.64
C ALA A 115 7.24 4.95 -4.44
N LEU A 116 8.08 4.98 -5.49
CA LEU A 116 9.50 4.62 -5.37
C LEU A 116 10.27 5.58 -4.47
N LEU A 117 10.00 6.88 -4.55
CA LEU A 117 10.60 7.87 -3.64
C LEU A 117 10.18 7.62 -2.18
N ALA A 118 8.92 7.24 -1.94
CA ALA A 118 8.46 6.89 -0.59
C ALA A 118 9.10 5.59 -0.08
N VAL A 119 9.24 4.55 -0.92
CA VAL A 119 10.00 3.33 -0.58
C VAL A 119 11.42 3.69 -0.18
N LEU A 120 12.10 4.52 -1.00
CA LEU A 120 13.46 4.95 -0.73
C LEU A 120 13.54 5.74 0.58
N ALA A 121 12.65 6.72 0.80
CA ALA A 121 12.63 7.53 2.01
C ALA A 121 12.42 6.69 3.27
N CYS A 122 11.41 5.81 3.30
CA CYS A 122 11.16 4.94 4.45
C CYS A 122 12.31 3.96 4.70
N THR A 123 12.86 3.35 3.64
CA THR A 123 13.97 2.39 3.76
C THR A 123 15.24 3.09 4.26
N SER A 124 15.56 4.27 3.73
CA SER A 124 16.72 5.06 4.16
C SER A 124 16.58 5.55 5.60
N ALA A 125 15.40 6.02 6.02
CA ALA A 125 15.15 6.38 7.42
C ALA A 125 15.31 5.19 8.36
N SER A 126 14.78 4.02 7.98
CA SER A 126 14.93 2.78 8.76
C SER A 126 16.36 2.29 8.83
N ALA A 127 17.09 2.34 7.72
CA ALA A 127 18.48 1.92 7.65
C ALA A 127 19.38 2.85 8.48
N TRP A 128 19.08 4.15 8.49
CA TRP A 128 19.75 5.11 9.36
C TRP A 128 19.51 4.79 10.84
N TRP A 129 18.26 4.56 11.23
CA TRP A 129 17.91 4.17 12.60
C TRP A 129 18.59 2.86 13.04
N LEU A 130 18.58 1.86 12.17
CA LEU A 130 19.28 0.59 12.41
C LEU A 130 20.80 0.80 12.53
N TYR A 131 21.39 1.67 11.70
CA TYR A 131 22.80 2.03 11.80
C TYR A 131 23.15 2.64 13.14
N THR A 132 22.36 3.60 13.63
CA THR A 132 22.59 4.24 14.92
C THR A 132 22.44 3.28 16.11
N ARG A 133 21.58 2.24 16.00
CA ARG A 133 21.43 1.23 17.05
C ARG A 133 22.51 0.14 16.97
N ALA A 134 22.90 -0.25 15.77
CA ALA A 134 23.87 -1.32 15.55
C ALA A 134 25.32 -0.87 15.80
N SER A 135 25.62 0.44 15.75
CA SER A 135 26.98 0.96 15.97
C SER A 135 27.51 0.75 17.38
N ASP A 136 26.61 0.61 18.36
CA ASP A 136 26.95 0.45 19.78
C ASP A 136 27.13 -1.02 20.18
N ILE A 137 26.88 -1.96 19.27
CA ILE A 137 27.00 -3.40 19.54
C ILE A 137 28.48 -3.81 19.51
N ALA A 138 28.99 -4.28 20.66
CA ALA A 138 30.39 -4.66 20.81
C ALA A 138 30.76 -5.96 20.06
N ASP A 139 29.81 -6.90 19.92
CA ASP A 139 30.03 -8.16 19.22
C ASP A 139 29.74 -8.02 17.71
N PRO A 140 30.74 -8.18 16.82
CA PRO A 140 30.56 -8.00 15.39
C PRO A 140 29.62 -9.04 14.77
N GLY A 141 29.56 -10.27 15.31
CA GLY A 141 28.65 -11.31 14.85
C GLY A 141 27.19 -10.95 15.13
N VAL A 142 26.92 -10.43 16.32
CA VAL A 142 25.58 -9.93 16.71
C VAL A 142 25.19 -8.73 15.85
N ALA A 143 26.10 -7.80 15.60
CA ALA A 143 25.84 -6.64 14.75
C ALA A 143 25.44 -7.05 13.31
N VAL A 144 26.16 -8.02 12.71
CA VAL A 144 25.83 -8.55 11.38
C VAL A 144 24.45 -9.23 11.38
N LEU A 145 24.14 -10.03 12.40
CA LEU A 145 22.82 -10.68 12.52
C LEU A 145 21.70 -9.65 12.63
N ALA A 146 21.88 -8.58 13.41
CA ALA A 146 20.92 -7.49 13.52
C ALA A 146 20.68 -6.83 12.16
N TRP A 147 21.75 -6.51 11.42
CA TRP A 147 21.64 -5.94 10.08
C TRP A 147 20.85 -6.82 9.10
N ILE A 148 21.11 -8.12 9.10
CA ILE A 148 20.40 -9.06 8.21
C ILE A 148 18.93 -9.17 8.63
N ALA A 149 18.66 -9.37 9.92
CA ALA A 149 17.31 -9.59 10.43
C ALA A 149 16.43 -8.34 10.24
N PHE A 150 16.85 -7.18 10.75
CA PHE A 150 16.09 -5.94 10.63
C PHE A 150 16.08 -5.43 9.18
N GLY A 151 17.19 -5.54 8.44
CA GLY A 151 17.25 -5.20 7.03
C GLY A 151 16.26 -5.98 6.19
N ALA A 152 16.13 -7.30 6.43
CA ALA A 152 15.13 -8.13 5.76
C ALA A 152 13.70 -7.70 6.08
N VAL A 153 13.40 -7.40 7.35
CA VAL A 153 12.07 -6.90 7.77
C VAL A 153 11.75 -5.55 7.12
N ILE A 154 12.69 -4.60 7.13
CA ILE A 154 12.54 -3.28 6.49
C ILE A 154 12.22 -3.45 5.00
N LEU A 155 12.97 -4.30 4.29
CA LEU A 155 12.73 -4.56 2.86
C LEU A 155 11.38 -5.25 2.63
N ALA A 156 11.03 -6.25 3.44
CA ALA A 156 9.74 -6.92 3.35
C ALA A 156 8.58 -5.94 3.55
N PHE A 157 8.70 -5.02 4.50
CA PHE A 157 7.67 -4.03 4.80
C PHE A 157 7.52 -3.04 3.64
N PHE A 158 8.58 -2.35 3.22
CA PHE A 158 8.44 -1.27 2.24
C PHE A 158 8.47 -1.77 0.79
N VAL A 159 9.47 -2.57 0.43
CA VAL A 159 9.59 -3.11 -0.94
C VAL A 159 8.51 -4.16 -1.18
N GLY A 160 8.27 -5.05 -0.22
CA GLY A 160 7.23 -6.08 -0.34
C GLY A 160 5.82 -5.48 -0.51
N SER A 161 5.45 -4.45 0.27
CA SER A 161 4.15 -3.77 0.10
C SER A 161 4.00 -3.09 -1.26
N TYR A 162 5.06 -2.44 -1.75
CA TYR A 162 5.06 -1.84 -3.08
C TYR A 162 4.90 -2.89 -4.19
N VAL A 163 5.68 -3.97 -4.12
CA VAL A 163 5.62 -5.08 -5.08
C VAL A 163 4.24 -5.73 -5.07
N ALA A 164 3.66 -6.00 -3.89
CA ALA A 164 2.32 -6.53 -3.77
C ALA A 164 1.26 -5.61 -4.42
N GLY A 165 1.41 -4.28 -4.27
CA GLY A 165 0.55 -3.31 -4.93
C GLY A 165 0.66 -3.34 -6.46
N GLU A 166 1.87 -3.36 -7.01
CA GLU A 166 2.07 -3.48 -8.47
C GLU A 166 1.60 -4.84 -9.01
N LEU A 167 1.75 -5.94 -8.27
CA LEU A 167 1.20 -7.24 -8.66
C LEU A 167 -0.33 -7.21 -8.79
N VAL A 168 -1.02 -6.62 -7.81
CA VAL A 168 -2.48 -6.43 -7.86
C VAL A 168 -2.88 -5.55 -9.04
N ARG A 169 -2.10 -4.51 -9.34
CA ARG A 169 -2.31 -3.65 -10.51
C ARG A 169 -2.15 -4.44 -11.81
N CYS A 170 -1.06 -5.18 -11.98
CA CYS A 170 -0.80 -6.01 -13.16
C CYS A 170 -1.90 -7.05 -13.37
N HIS A 171 -2.33 -7.72 -12.30
CA HIS A 171 -3.43 -8.68 -12.35
C HIS A 171 -4.73 -8.03 -12.86
N ARG A 172 -5.09 -6.84 -12.36
CA ARG A 172 -6.28 -6.11 -12.84
C ARG A 172 -6.21 -5.70 -14.31
N LEU A 173 -5.02 -5.34 -14.79
CA LEU A 173 -4.80 -5.03 -16.20
C LEU A 173 -4.99 -6.29 -17.06
N LEU A 174 -4.37 -7.41 -16.66
CA LEU A 174 -4.47 -8.70 -17.37
C LEU A 174 -5.90 -9.24 -17.40
N SER A 175 -6.64 -9.17 -16.28
CA SER A 175 -8.04 -9.61 -16.23
C SER A 175 -8.95 -8.80 -17.16
N SER A 176 -8.63 -7.52 -17.38
CA SER A 176 -9.37 -6.65 -18.30
C SER A 176 -9.15 -7.06 -19.76
N TYR A 177 -7.95 -7.53 -20.12
CA TYR A 177 -7.67 -8.04 -21.46
C TYR A 177 -8.39 -9.36 -21.76
N GLY A 178 -8.53 -10.25 -20.77
CA GLY A 178 -9.21 -11.53 -20.93
C GLY A 178 -10.68 -11.39 -21.35
N HIS A 179 -11.37 -10.39 -20.81
CA HIS A 179 -12.81 -10.18 -21.06
C HIS A 179 -13.12 -9.64 -22.46
N VAL A 180 -12.18 -8.88 -23.05
CA VAL A 180 -12.33 -8.34 -24.42
C VAL A 180 -12.21 -9.46 -25.46
N ARG A 181 -11.43 -10.52 -25.18
CA ARG A 181 -11.19 -11.61 -26.13
C ARG A 181 -12.35 -12.61 -26.23
N THR A 182 -13.27 -12.62 -25.26
CA THR A 182 -14.40 -13.55 -25.21
C THR A 182 -15.68 -13.04 -25.84
N VAL A 183 -15.75 -11.77 -26.28
CA VAL A 183 -16.84 -11.35 -27.16
C VAL A 183 -16.53 -11.96 -28.52
N PRO A 184 -17.27 -13.00 -28.97
CA PRO A 184 -17.06 -13.54 -30.30
C PRO A 184 -17.28 -12.37 -31.24
N GLN A 185 -16.24 -11.97 -31.96
CA GLN A 185 -16.42 -11.03 -33.05
C GLN A 185 -17.43 -11.72 -33.97
N PRO A 186 -18.65 -11.18 -34.18
CA PRO A 186 -19.59 -11.80 -35.11
C PRO A 186 -18.81 -11.96 -36.40
N THR A 187 -18.60 -13.21 -36.80
CA THR A 187 -17.84 -13.53 -37.99
C THR A 187 -18.47 -12.72 -39.10
N ARG A 188 -17.66 -11.95 -39.83
CA ARG A 188 -18.13 -10.98 -40.84
C ARG A 188 -19.15 -11.60 -41.81
N LEU A 189 -19.08 -12.92 -42.00
CA LEU A 189 -20.01 -13.79 -42.71
C LEU A 189 -21.46 -13.77 -42.19
N GLU A 190 -21.70 -13.65 -40.88
CA GLU A 190 -23.05 -13.62 -40.29
C GLU A 190 -23.71 -12.24 -40.48
N THR A 191 -22.94 -11.16 -40.47
CA THR A 191 -23.41 -9.82 -40.85
C THR A 191 -23.73 -9.72 -42.35
N ASP A 192 -22.93 -10.34 -43.22
CA ASP A 192 -23.19 -10.35 -44.67
C ASP A 192 -24.43 -11.19 -45.03
N GLY A 193 -24.62 -12.32 -44.35
CA GLY A 193 -25.81 -13.18 -44.51
C GLY A 193 -27.11 -12.53 -44.00
N ARG A 194 -27.03 -11.65 -43.01
CA ARG A 194 -28.20 -10.93 -42.46
C ARG A 194 -28.61 -9.76 -43.36
N ALA A 195 -27.64 -9.02 -43.90
CA ALA A 195 -27.89 -7.97 -44.88
C ALA A 195 -28.51 -8.52 -46.19
N THR A 196 -28.10 -9.70 -46.63
CA THR A 196 -28.69 -10.37 -47.80
C THR A 196 -30.09 -10.93 -47.54
N ARG A 197 -30.43 -11.35 -46.30
CA ARG A 197 -31.81 -11.78 -45.95
C ARG A 197 -32.80 -10.64 -45.82
N GLU A 198 -32.38 -9.45 -45.39
CA GLU A 198 -33.26 -8.27 -45.33
C GLU A 198 -33.51 -7.64 -46.70
N ALA A 199 -32.61 -7.84 -47.67
CA ALA A 199 -32.78 -7.38 -49.04
C ALA A 199 -33.69 -8.29 -49.90
N ALA A 200 -34.12 -9.45 -49.40
CA ALA A 200 -34.98 -10.36 -50.15
C ALA A 200 -36.43 -9.81 -50.20
N PRO A 201 -37.01 -9.55 -51.39
CA PRO A 201 -38.34 -9.00 -51.52
C PRO A 201 -39.37 -10.01 -51.01
N ARG A 202 -40.21 -9.58 -50.05
CA ARG A 202 -41.36 -10.35 -49.60
C ARG A 202 -42.34 -10.50 -50.75
N GLU A 203 -42.30 -11.64 -51.43
CA GLU A 203 -43.37 -12.02 -52.35
C GLU A 203 -44.67 -12.09 -51.57
N ARG A 204 -45.55 -11.11 -51.81
CA ARG A 204 -46.93 -11.14 -51.35
C ARG A 204 -47.64 -12.20 -52.18
N GLY A 205 -47.82 -13.38 -51.60
CA GLY A 205 -48.78 -14.36 -52.08
C GLY A 205 -50.15 -13.69 -52.20
N GLY A 206 -50.71 -13.73 -53.40
CA GLY A 206 -52.05 -13.24 -53.70
C GLY A 206 -53.09 -14.22 -53.17
N ASP A 207 -54.12 -13.65 -52.55
CA ASP A 207 -55.38 -14.35 -52.28
C ASP A 207 -56.32 -14.17 -53.49
N ALA A 208 -56.92 -15.30 -53.87
CA ALA A 208 -57.92 -15.47 -54.92
C ALA A 208 -59.35 -15.38 -54.35
#